data_AF-A0A511WYC5-F1
#
_entry.id   AF-A0A511WYC5-F1
#
_cell.length_a   1.000
_cell.length_b   1.000
_cell.length_c   1.000
_cell.angle_alpha   90.00
_cell.angle_beta   90.00
_cell.angle_gamma   90.00
#
_symmetry.space_group_name_H-M   'P 1'
#
loop_
_entity.id
_entity.type
_entity.pdbx_description
1 polymer ?
#
loop_
_entity_poly.entity_id
_entity_poly.type
_entity_poly.pdbx_seq_one_letter_code
_entity_poly.pdbx_strand_id
1 'polypeptide(L)'
;MKMIKRVKEAFEKLNDHSPETLKKKLIELDVTLDELAPYLDDPEGKPYYRQMIYEDDDVEMIVMNWADIECAPHDHGQSTGWIQVMNGTTKQTVYQAYGEALPFPLFTEFKENGSLFFAPEKGIHKMGREGTTPLVTLHLYSPPIRGMRVYDLETCAACVVSSDCGAWWPEEQRQRLKEIKLQK
;
A
#
# COMPACT_ATOMS: atom_id res chain seq x y z
N MET A 1 -7.66 -14.96 20.95
CA MET A 1 -6.34 -14.29 21.10
C MET A 1 -6.46 -12.91 20.45
N LYS A 2 -6.01 -11.81 21.08
CA LYS A 2 -6.09 -10.47 20.45
C LYS A 2 -5.29 -10.47 19.14
N MET A 3 -5.87 -9.94 18.05
CA MET A 3 -5.29 -9.92 16.69
C MET A 3 -3.80 -9.53 16.67
N ILE A 4 -3.43 -8.41 17.30
CA ILE A 4 -2.03 -7.93 17.34
C ILE A 4 -1.06 -8.97 17.91
N LYS A 5 -1.47 -9.72 18.95
CA LYS A 5 -0.62 -10.77 19.51
C LYS A 5 -0.44 -11.92 18.51
N ARG A 6 -1.50 -12.29 17.78
CA ARG A 6 -1.46 -13.31 16.71
C ARG A 6 -0.54 -12.90 15.57
N VAL A 7 -0.65 -11.66 15.11
CA VAL A 7 0.22 -11.07 14.08
C VAL A 7 1.67 -11.08 14.54
N LYS A 8 1.94 -10.56 15.74
CA LYS A 8 3.29 -10.51 16.31
C LYS A 8 3.95 -11.89 16.40
N GLU A 9 3.25 -12.87 16.97
CA GLU A 9 3.78 -14.24 17.10
C GLU A 9 4.03 -14.93 15.75
N ALA A 10 3.30 -14.54 14.71
CA ALA A 10 3.46 -15.11 13.37
C ALA A 10 4.71 -14.60 12.64
N PHE A 11 5.13 -13.35 12.90
CA PHE A 11 6.25 -12.71 12.20
C PHE A 11 7.55 -12.70 13.02
N GLU A 12 7.51 -12.58 14.35
CA GLU A 12 8.74 -12.56 15.19
C GLU A 12 9.65 -13.77 15.04
N LYS A 13 9.12 -14.90 14.55
CA LYS A 13 9.87 -16.16 14.37
C LYS A 13 10.00 -16.56 12.91
N LEU A 14 9.58 -15.69 11.98
CA LEU A 14 9.64 -15.95 10.56
C LEU A 14 11.07 -15.71 10.08
N ASN A 15 11.66 -16.71 9.42
CA ASN A 15 13.03 -16.60 8.88
C ASN A 15 13.03 -16.47 7.35
N ASP A 16 11.90 -16.70 6.70
CA ASP A 16 11.74 -16.62 5.25
C ASP A 16 10.66 -15.58 4.94
N HIS A 17 11.08 -14.50 4.30
CA HIS A 17 10.23 -13.36 3.92
C HIS A 17 9.96 -13.34 2.41
N SER A 18 10.11 -14.48 1.73
CA SER A 18 9.72 -14.61 0.32
C SER A 18 8.23 -14.26 0.11
N PRO A 19 7.86 -13.75 -1.07
CA PRO A 19 6.47 -13.47 -1.40
C PRO A 19 5.52 -14.65 -1.14
N GLU A 20 5.94 -15.87 -1.46
CA GLU A 20 5.14 -17.08 -1.27
C GLU A 20 4.87 -17.34 0.21
N THR A 21 5.90 -17.22 1.05
CA THR A 21 5.78 -17.43 2.50
C THR A 21 4.93 -16.35 3.16
N LEU A 22 5.13 -15.08 2.78
CA LEU A 22 4.31 -13.97 3.28
C LEU A 22 2.84 -14.10 2.88
N LYS A 23 2.55 -14.53 1.64
CA LYS A 23 1.19 -14.82 1.19
C LYS A 23 0.53 -15.86 2.08
N LYS A 24 1.23 -16.96 2.34
CA LYS A 24 0.73 -18.05 3.18
C LYS A 24 0.48 -17.56 4.60
N LYS A 25 1.39 -16.78 5.17
CA LYS A 25 1.24 -16.21 6.51
C LYS A 25 0.06 -15.26 6.62
N LEU A 26 -0.15 -14.40 5.62
CA LEU A 26 -1.28 -13.49 5.59
C LEU A 26 -2.62 -14.26 5.59
N ILE A 27 -2.73 -15.34 4.82
CA ILE A 27 -3.92 -16.20 4.80
C ILE A 27 -4.09 -16.96 6.12
N GLU A 28 -3.03 -17.53 6.68
CA GLU A 28 -3.07 -18.27 7.96
C GLU A 28 -3.45 -17.39 9.15
N LEU A 29 -3.12 -16.10 9.10
CA LEU A 29 -3.48 -15.15 10.14
C LEU A 29 -4.99 -14.92 10.23
N ASP A 30 -5.73 -15.13 9.14
CA ASP A 30 -7.19 -15.01 9.07
C ASP A 30 -7.72 -13.79 9.84
N VAL A 31 -7.11 -12.63 9.55
CA VAL A 31 -7.53 -11.35 10.17
C VAL A 31 -8.91 -11.00 9.63
N THR A 32 -9.84 -10.66 10.52
CA THR A 32 -11.19 -10.26 10.10
C THR A 32 -11.35 -8.74 10.08
N LEU A 33 -12.36 -8.25 9.34
CA LEU A 33 -12.70 -6.84 9.34
C LEU A 33 -13.07 -6.32 10.74
N ASP A 34 -13.77 -7.14 11.54
CA ASP A 34 -14.14 -6.79 12.92
C ASP A 34 -12.91 -6.63 13.83
N GLU A 35 -11.87 -7.44 13.61
CA GLU A 35 -10.60 -7.31 14.33
C GLU A 35 -9.83 -6.03 13.92
N LEU A 36 -10.01 -5.57 12.68
CA LEU A 36 -9.41 -4.34 12.16
C LEU A 36 -10.17 -3.08 12.53
N ALA A 37 -11.47 -3.17 12.81
CA ALA A 37 -12.33 -2.00 13.08
C ALA A 37 -11.76 -0.99 14.11
N PRO A 38 -11.11 -1.40 15.22
CA PRO A 38 -10.49 -0.46 16.16
C PRO A 38 -9.27 0.32 15.63
N TYR A 39 -8.77 -0.05 14.45
CA TYR A 39 -7.57 0.51 13.81
C TYR A 39 -7.92 1.33 12.55
N LEU A 40 -9.21 1.54 12.29
CA LEU A 40 -9.70 2.35 11.19
C LEU A 40 -10.12 3.72 11.73
N ASP A 41 -9.79 4.77 10.98
CA ASP A 41 -10.20 6.14 11.29
C ASP A 41 -10.48 6.91 10.00
N ASP A 42 -10.97 8.14 10.13
CA ASP A 42 -11.23 9.04 9.01
C ASP A 42 -9.92 9.41 8.28
N PRO A 43 -9.90 9.40 6.93
CA PRO A 43 -8.73 9.83 6.15
C PRO A 43 -8.37 11.32 6.24
N GLU A 44 -9.19 12.16 6.87
CA GLU A 44 -8.97 13.59 7.05
C GLU A 44 -8.64 14.33 5.73
N GLY A 45 -9.40 14.02 4.68
CA GLY A 45 -9.22 14.60 3.34
C GLY A 45 -8.07 14.02 2.52
N LYS A 46 -7.35 13.00 3.04
CA LYS A 46 -6.37 12.21 2.29
C LYS A 46 -7.04 11.05 1.56
N PRO A 47 -6.36 10.42 0.58
CA PRO A 47 -6.87 9.23 -0.11
C PRO A 47 -7.26 8.07 0.83
N TYR A 48 -6.53 7.92 1.94
CA TYR A 48 -6.81 6.91 2.94
C TYR A 48 -6.17 7.27 4.28
N TYR A 49 -6.79 6.80 5.36
CA TYR A 49 -6.15 6.68 6.66
C TYR A 49 -5.26 5.44 6.65
N ARG A 50 -4.04 5.53 7.20
CA ARG A 50 -3.06 4.44 7.26
C ARG A 50 -2.68 4.18 8.71
N GLN A 51 -2.90 2.96 9.17
CA GLN A 51 -2.51 2.53 10.51
C GLN A 51 -1.52 1.36 10.46
N MET A 52 -0.43 1.51 11.21
CA MET A 52 0.52 0.43 11.43
C MET A 52 -0.08 -0.62 12.38
N ILE A 53 -0.09 -1.87 11.92
CA ILE A 53 -0.53 -3.04 12.71
C ILE A 53 0.69 -3.75 13.31
N TYR A 54 1.74 -3.91 12.52
CA TYR A 54 2.99 -4.55 12.94
C TYR A 54 4.15 -4.07 12.08
N GLU A 55 5.32 -3.89 12.68
CA GLU A 55 6.56 -3.58 11.98
C GLU A 55 7.73 -4.17 12.75
N ASP A 56 8.67 -4.79 12.04
CA ASP A 56 10.02 -5.11 12.50
C ASP A 56 11.03 -4.79 11.39
N ASP A 57 12.24 -5.33 11.46
CA ASP A 57 13.29 -5.09 10.47
C ASP A 57 12.99 -5.73 9.10
N ASP A 58 12.12 -6.74 9.05
CA ASP A 58 11.89 -7.61 7.89
C ASP A 58 10.51 -7.42 7.25
N VAL A 59 9.49 -7.05 8.01
CA VAL A 59 8.11 -6.91 7.52
C VAL A 59 7.38 -5.68 8.08
N GLU A 60 6.48 -5.15 7.27
CA GLU A 60 5.54 -4.09 7.64
C GLU A 60 4.11 -4.52 7.29
N MET A 61 3.21 -4.52 8.28
CA MET A 61 1.78 -4.75 8.10
C MET A 61 1.00 -3.50 8.44
N ILE A 62 0.23 -3.00 7.47
CA ILE A 62 -0.59 -1.80 7.60
C ILE A 62 -2.02 -2.08 7.17
N VAL A 63 -2.97 -1.46 7.85
CA VAL A 63 -4.37 -1.39 7.40
C VAL A 63 -4.65 0.00 6.85
N MET A 64 -5.44 0.07 5.80
CA MET A 64 -5.89 1.33 5.21
C MET A 64 -7.42 1.40 5.16
N ASN A 65 -7.96 2.55 5.56
CA ASN A 65 -9.36 2.92 5.38
C ASN A 65 -9.46 3.97 4.28
N TRP A 66 -10.09 3.66 3.16
CA TRP A 66 -10.04 4.48 1.95
C TRP A 66 -11.19 5.48 1.86
N ALA A 67 -10.85 6.71 1.48
CA ALA A 67 -11.82 7.74 1.09
C ALA A 67 -12.36 7.48 -0.33
N ASP A 68 -13.26 8.36 -0.77
CA ASP A 68 -13.65 8.47 -2.18
C ASP A 68 -12.65 9.28 -3.02
N ILE A 69 -11.36 9.02 -2.79
CA ILE A 69 -10.24 9.73 -3.42
C ILE A 69 -9.20 8.68 -3.79
N GLU A 70 -8.83 8.61 -5.08
CA GLU A 70 -7.75 7.73 -5.53
C GLU A 70 -6.41 8.23 -4.99
N CYS A 71 -5.51 7.32 -4.63
CA CYS A 71 -4.12 7.69 -4.35
C CYS A 71 -3.42 8.14 -5.64
N ALA A 72 -2.22 8.70 -5.51
CA ALA A 72 -1.36 8.96 -6.66
C ALA A 72 -0.70 7.64 -7.12
N PRO A 73 -0.34 7.49 -8.41
CA PRO A 73 0.49 6.38 -8.84
C PRO A 73 1.78 6.34 -8.03
N HIS A 74 2.16 5.17 -7.52
CA HIS A 74 3.34 5.02 -6.67
C HIS A 74 3.93 3.62 -6.77
N ASP A 75 5.23 3.52 -6.47
CA ASP A 75 5.89 2.25 -6.18
C ASP A 75 6.05 2.02 -4.67
N HIS A 76 6.73 0.94 -4.28
CA HIS A 76 7.02 0.62 -2.88
C HIS A 76 8.52 0.63 -2.58
N GLY A 77 9.31 1.38 -3.36
CA GLY A 77 10.76 1.36 -3.28
C GLY A 77 11.32 -0.04 -3.61
N GLN A 78 12.03 -0.64 -2.66
CA GLN A 78 12.58 -2.00 -2.79
C GLN A 78 11.67 -3.08 -2.19
N SER A 79 10.54 -2.68 -1.61
CA SER A 79 9.61 -3.63 -1.01
C SER A 79 8.79 -4.34 -2.06
N THR A 80 8.49 -5.60 -1.78
CA THR A 80 7.38 -6.32 -2.41
C THR A 80 6.28 -6.52 -1.37
N GLY A 81 5.06 -6.81 -1.79
CA GLY A 81 4.01 -7.05 -0.81
C GLY A 81 2.75 -7.67 -1.35
N TRP A 82 1.87 -7.98 -0.41
CA TRP A 82 0.54 -8.51 -0.66
C TRP A 82 -0.51 -7.54 -0.14
N ILE A 83 -1.57 -7.39 -0.91
CA ILE A 83 -2.68 -6.52 -0.59
C ILE A 83 -3.95 -7.37 -0.60
N GLN A 84 -4.63 -7.40 0.54
CA GLN A 84 -5.89 -8.08 0.73
C GLN A 84 -7.02 -7.06 0.86
N VAL A 85 -8.09 -7.24 0.08
CA VAL A 85 -9.30 -6.43 0.20
C VAL A 85 -10.14 -7.01 1.33
N MET A 86 -10.28 -6.25 2.42
CA MET A 86 -11.00 -6.67 3.63
C MET A 86 -12.48 -6.28 3.60
N ASN A 87 -12.82 -5.27 2.79
CA ASN A 87 -14.19 -4.84 2.53
C ASN A 87 -14.26 -4.00 1.25
N GLY A 88 -15.42 -4.01 0.59
CA GLY A 88 -15.67 -3.19 -0.61
C GLY A 88 -14.92 -3.67 -1.84
N THR A 89 -14.70 -2.76 -2.78
CA THR A 89 -14.01 -3.01 -4.05
C THR A 89 -13.00 -1.91 -4.31
N THR A 90 -11.79 -2.29 -4.71
CA THR A 90 -10.78 -1.33 -5.19
C THR A 90 -10.63 -1.42 -6.70
N LYS A 91 -10.58 -0.25 -7.33
CA LYS A 91 -10.08 -0.08 -8.69
C LYS A 91 -8.59 0.15 -8.62
N GLN A 92 -7.82 -0.72 -9.26
CA GLN A 92 -6.36 -0.64 -9.33
C GLN A 92 -5.90 -0.49 -10.77
N THR A 93 -5.19 0.60 -11.08
CA THR A 93 -4.50 0.79 -12.35
C THR A 93 -3.01 0.50 -12.17
N VAL A 94 -2.45 -0.40 -12.98
CA VAL A 94 -1.02 -0.72 -13.00
C VAL A 94 -0.35 0.10 -14.09
N TYR A 95 0.83 0.64 -13.79
CA TYR A 95 1.61 1.49 -14.67
C TYR A 95 2.98 0.89 -14.96
N GLN A 96 3.59 1.38 -16.04
CA GLN A 96 5.00 1.13 -16.35
C GLN A 96 5.72 2.45 -16.57
N ALA A 97 6.95 2.55 -16.07
CA ALA A 97 7.84 3.67 -16.29
C ALA A 97 9.22 3.16 -16.73
N TYR A 98 9.90 3.96 -17.56
CA TYR A 98 11.25 3.67 -18.04
C TYR A 98 12.19 4.81 -17.62
N GLY A 99 13.07 4.55 -16.66
CA GLY A 99 13.99 5.56 -16.14
C GLY A 99 13.26 6.76 -15.51
N GLU A 100 13.46 7.94 -16.09
CA GLU A 100 12.81 9.19 -15.67
C GLU A 100 11.65 9.60 -16.59
N ALA A 101 11.11 8.67 -17.40
CA ALA A 101 9.89 8.90 -18.15
C ALA A 101 8.64 8.87 -17.25
N LEU A 102 7.61 9.58 -17.68
CA LEU A 102 6.29 9.56 -17.06
C LEU A 102 5.70 8.14 -17.10
N PRO A 103 5.12 7.63 -16.00
CA PRO A 103 4.45 6.34 -16.03
C PRO A 103 3.23 6.37 -16.97
N PHE A 104 3.06 5.33 -17.78
CA PHE A 104 1.87 5.13 -18.60
C PHE A 104 1.07 3.92 -18.09
N PRO A 105 -0.28 3.97 -18.15
CA PRO A 105 -1.12 2.90 -17.65
C PRO A 105 -1.02 1.68 -18.58
N LEU A 106 -0.81 0.50 -17.99
CA LEU A 106 -0.84 -0.78 -18.71
C LEU A 106 -2.25 -1.36 -18.75
N PHE A 107 -2.88 -1.48 -17.59
CA PHE A 107 -4.21 -2.04 -17.45
C PHE A 107 -4.85 -1.60 -16.13
N THR A 108 -6.17 -1.76 -16.03
CA THR A 108 -6.94 -1.53 -14.81
C THR A 108 -7.71 -2.80 -14.47
N GLU A 109 -7.71 -3.15 -13.19
CA GLU A 109 -8.47 -4.25 -12.62
C GLU A 109 -9.33 -3.78 -11.47
N PHE A 110 -10.37 -4.54 -11.16
CA PHE A 110 -11.20 -4.38 -9.98
C PHE A 110 -10.96 -5.57 -9.06
N LYS A 111 -10.69 -5.31 -7.78
CA LYS A 111 -10.46 -6.34 -6.76
C LYS A 111 -11.51 -6.16 -5.68
N GLU A 112 -12.39 -7.14 -5.57
CA GLU A 112 -13.50 -7.15 -4.63
C GLU A 112 -13.09 -7.74 -3.28
N ASN A 113 -13.95 -7.62 -2.27
CA ASN A 113 -13.77 -8.21 -0.96
C ASN A 113 -13.28 -9.67 -1.01
N GLY A 114 -12.25 -9.98 -0.22
CA GLY A 114 -11.58 -11.28 -0.20
C GLY A 114 -10.49 -11.47 -1.27
N SER A 115 -10.36 -10.55 -2.24
CA SER A 115 -9.28 -10.59 -3.22
C SER A 115 -7.92 -10.39 -2.55
N LEU A 116 -6.92 -11.13 -3.02
CA LEU A 116 -5.53 -11.04 -2.60
C LEU A 116 -4.64 -10.91 -3.84
N PHE A 117 -3.84 -9.84 -3.92
CA PHE A 117 -2.98 -9.57 -5.07
C PHE A 117 -1.60 -9.05 -4.67
N PHE A 118 -0.64 -9.23 -5.57
CA PHE A 118 0.77 -8.98 -5.33
C PHE A 118 1.19 -7.61 -5.86
N ALA A 119 1.98 -6.88 -5.08
CA ALA A 119 2.70 -5.68 -5.45
C ALA A 119 4.18 -6.04 -5.64
N PRO A 120 4.67 -6.14 -6.89
CA PRO A 120 6.07 -6.47 -7.14
C PRO A 120 7.01 -5.31 -6.82
N GLU A 121 8.30 -5.61 -6.69
CA GLU A 121 9.34 -4.60 -6.47
C GLU A 121 9.29 -3.57 -7.60
N LYS A 122 9.29 -2.27 -7.24
CA LYS A 122 9.16 -1.15 -8.20
C LYS A 122 7.88 -1.19 -9.06
N GLY A 123 6.93 -2.07 -8.76
CA GLY A 123 5.63 -2.10 -9.41
C GLY A 123 4.88 -0.82 -9.10
N ILE A 124 4.47 -0.09 -10.15
CA ILE A 124 3.76 1.18 -10.00
C ILE A 124 2.27 0.90 -10.11
N HIS A 125 1.50 1.33 -9.12
CA HIS A 125 0.06 1.24 -9.16
C HIS A 125 -0.63 2.48 -8.60
N LYS A 126 -1.89 2.65 -8.99
CA LYS A 126 -2.82 3.62 -8.44
C LYS A 126 -4.06 2.88 -7.98
N MET A 127 -4.48 3.12 -6.75
CA MET A 127 -5.64 2.48 -6.16
C MET A 127 -6.67 3.51 -5.72
N GLY A 128 -7.93 3.12 -5.73
CA GLY A 128 -9.01 3.85 -5.10
C GLY A 128 -10.22 2.99 -4.88
N ARG A 129 -11.20 3.55 -4.17
CA ARG A 129 -12.48 2.91 -3.90
C ARG A 129 -13.34 2.91 -5.17
N GLU A 130 -13.98 1.78 -5.44
CA GLU A 130 -14.99 1.65 -6.48
C GLU A 130 -16.36 1.41 -5.84
N GLY A 131 -17.39 2.10 -6.34
CA GLY A 131 -18.76 2.01 -5.83
C GLY A 131 -18.99 2.78 -4.53
N THR A 132 -19.99 2.37 -3.75
CA THR A 132 -20.43 3.08 -2.51
C THR A 132 -20.05 2.37 -1.22
N THR A 133 -19.63 1.10 -1.28
CA THR A 133 -19.19 0.34 -0.11
C THR A 133 -17.86 0.90 0.40
N PRO A 134 -17.68 1.10 1.73
CA PRO A 134 -16.40 1.49 2.30
C PRO A 134 -15.29 0.50 1.93
N LEU A 135 -14.13 0.99 1.51
CA LEU A 135 -13.00 0.13 1.14
C LEU A 135 -12.00 0.08 2.30
N VAL A 136 -11.70 -1.14 2.72
CA VAL A 136 -10.66 -1.42 3.72
C VAL A 136 -9.71 -2.44 3.12
N THR A 137 -8.41 -2.18 3.22
CA THR A 137 -7.37 -3.08 2.72
C THR A 137 -6.33 -3.35 3.79
N LEU A 138 -5.83 -4.59 3.83
CA LEU A 138 -4.71 -5.01 4.67
C LEU A 138 -3.52 -5.28 3.77
N HIS A 139 -2.39 -4.67 4.09
CA HIS A 139 -1.17 -4.77 3.30
C HIS A 139 -0.06 -5.38 4.15
N LEU A 140 0.77 -6.20 3.51
CA LEU A 140 1.95 -6.81 4.10
C LEU A 140 3.12 -6.66 3.14
N TYR A 141 4.15 -5.95 3.56
CA TYR A 141 5.33 -5.65 2.75
C TYR A 141 6.60 -6.22 3.38
N SER A 142 7.55 -6.61 2.53
CA SER A 142 8.90 -7.00 2.92
C SER A 142 9.93 -6.58 1.85
N PRO A 143 11.06 -5.98 2.25
CA PRO A 143 11.28 -5.34 3.56
C PRO A 143 10.23 -4.25 3.86
N PRO A 144 10.20 -3.64 5.06
CA PRO A 144 9.36 -2.48 5.34
C PRO A 144 9.54 -1.38 4.28
N ILE A 145 8.46 -0.67 3.95
CA ILE A 145 8.50 0.32 2.87
C ILE A 145 9.42 1.47 3.25
N ARG A 146 10.41 1.73 2.40
CA ARG A 146 11.32 2.88 2.50
C ARG A 146 11.51 3.52 1.13
N GLY A 147 11.43 4.85 1.09
CA GLY A 147 11.66 5.61 -0.14
C GLY A 147 10.66 5.29 -1.25
N MET A 148 9.38 5.15 -0.89
CA MET A 148 8.29 5.06 -1.87
C MET A 148 8.37 6.24 -2.84
N ARG A 149 8.23 5.97 -4.13
CA ARG A 149 8.19 7.01 -5.15
C ARG A 149 6.75 7.25 -5.57
N VAL A 150 6.27 8.47 -5.33
CA VAL A 150 4.95 8.95 -5.73
C VAL A 150 5.09 9.78 -7.01
N TYR A 151 4.18 9.58 -7.96
CA TYR A 151 4.21 10.23 -9.27
C TYR A 151 3.04 11.22 -9.41
N ASP A 152 3.36 12.43 -9.87
CA ASP A 152 2.39 13.41 -10.34
C ASP A 152 2.42 13.43 -11.86
N LEU A 153 1.36 12.87 -12.46
CA LEU A 153 1.22 12.75 -13.90
C LEU A 153 0.95 14.10 -14.57
N GLU A 154 0.36 15.07 -13.86
CA GLU A 154 0.00 16.37 -14.39
C GLU A 154 1.22 17.29 -14.48
N THR A 155 1.99 17.36 -13.39
CA THR A 155 3.19 18.21 -13.32
C THR A 155 4.44 17.53 -13.89
N CYS A 156 4.31 16.27 -14.33
CA CYS A 156 5.43 15.46 -14.81
C CYS A 156 6.56 15.41 -13.77
N ALA A 157 6.22 15.05 -12.55
CA ALA A 157 7.16 14.99 -11.44
C ALA A 157 7.00 13.67 -10.68
N ALA A 158 8.05 13.28 -9.95
CA ALA A 158 7.97 12.25 -8.94
C ALA A 158 8.67 12.72 -7.67
N CYS A 159 8.21 12.24 -6.53
CA CYS A 159 8.82 12.48 -5.24
C CYS A 159 9.11 11.14 -4.55
N VAL A 160 10.36 10.94 -4.13
CA VAL A 160 10.68 9.91 -3.13
C VAL A 160 10.24 10.48 -1.78
N VAL A 161 9.33 9.78 -1.10
CA VAL A 161 8.71 10.26 0.13
C VAL A 161 9.25 9.55 1.38
N SER A 162 9.12 10.21 2.53
CA SER A 162 9.43 9.63 3.84
C SER A 162 8.43 8.53 4.23
N SER A 163 8.81 7.66 5.17
CA SER A 163 7.99 6.50 5.59
C SER A 163 6.68 6.87 6.29
N ASP A 164 6.56 8.09 6.80
CA ASP A 164 5.34 8.66 7.39
C ASP A 164 4.43 9.34 6.37
N CYS A 165 4.80 9.36 5.09
CA CYS A 165 3.96 9.86 3.99
C CYS A 165 3.19 8.72 3.33
N GLY A 166 1.93 8.96 2.97
CA GLY A 166 1.16 8.05 2.13
C GLY A 166 1.39 8.28 0.64
N ALA A 167 0.66 7.54 -0.19
CA ALA A 167 0.75 7.55 -1.65
C ALA A 167 0.01 8.75 -2.25
N TRP A 168 0.42 9.96 -1.89
CA TRP A 168 -0.07 11.21 -2.45
C TRP A 168 1.07 12.21 -2.50
N TRP A 169 0.89 13.29 -3.24
CA TRP A 169 1.93 14.31 -3.30
C TRP A 169 2.13 14.95 -1.92
N PRO A 170 3.34 14.94 -1.36
CA PRO A 170 3.60 15.41 0.00
C PRO A 170 3.37 16.93 0.13
N GLU A 171 2.57 17.31 1.12
CA GLU A 171 2.31 18.72 1.45
C GLU A 171 3.48 19.35 2.22
N GLU A 172 4.09 18.59 3.13
CA GLU A 172 5.19 19.07 3.95
C GLU A 172 6.55 18.82 3.30
N GLN A 173 7.44 19.81 3.35
CA GLN A 173 8.79 19.68 2.76
C GLN A 173 9.61 18.53 3.37
N ARG A 174 9.44 18.26 4.68
CA ARG A 174 10.18 17.16 5.36
C ARG A 174 9.83 15.78 4.80
N GLN A 175 8.65 15.64 4.18
CA GLN A 175 8.22 14.40 3.55
C GLN A 175 8.82 14.21 2.15
N ARG A 176 9.48 15.24 1.60
CA ARG A 176 10.08 15.22 0.26
C ARG A 176 11.56 14.88 0.37
N LEU A 177 11.89 13.60 0.30
CA LEU A 177 13.29 13.16 0.37
C LEU A 177 14.04 13.49 -0.92
N LYS A 178 13.37 13.37 -2.07
CA LYS A 178 13.95 13.71 -3.37
C LYS A 178 12.84 13.96 -4.40
N GLU A 179 12.82 15.16 -4.97
CA GLU A 179 11.99 15.48 -6.13
C GLU A 179 12.74 15.18 -7.44
N ILE A 180 12.02 14.69 -8.44
CA ILE A 180 12.53 14.26 -9.74
C ILE A 180 11.61 14.83 -10.81
N LYS A 181 12.18 15.54 -11.79
CA LYS A 181 11.43 15.97 -12.98
C LYS A 181 11.38 14.84 -13.99
N LEU A 182 10.19 14.53 -14.50
CA LEU A 182 9.97 13.46 -15.45
C LEU A 182 9.90 13.98 -16.89
N GLN A 183 10.27 13.11 -17.81
CA GLN A 183 10.17 13.33 -19.25
C GLN A 183 8.85 12.75 -19.76
N LYS A 184 8.21 13.45 -20.69
CA LYS A 184 7.00 12.93 -21.35
C LYS A 184 7.34 11.86 -22.37
#